data_AF-X0U8J9-F1
#
_entry.id   AF-X0U8J9-F1
#
_cell.length_a   1.000
_cell.length_b   1.000
_cell.length_c   1.000
_cell.angle_alpha   90.00
_cell.angle_beta   90.00
_cell.angle_gamma   90.00
#
_symmetry.space_group_name_H-M   'P 1'
#
loop_
_entity.id
_entity.type
_entity.pdbx_description
1 polymer ?
#
loop_
_entity_poly.entity_id
_entity_poly.type
_entity_poly.pdbx_seq_one_letter_code
_entity_poly.pdbx_strand_id
1 'polypeptide(L)'
;WGGHSCPAGVLVSRNVDQSIRKTVGKRNIHGNNVQVYRSQISVAQWSSNWLAYSRYEGLIVTGRDMQEMPPGALAAITQYVECGGSLLITGGDWREPDSWRRHRLDVSDEMTYFMGFGQCRVLNDSSPSAGGAQWRQITQMWQQAHQPFSEHRGIDDANRLFPVIEDLQIPVRGLFLLILLFAVGIGPVNLIVLAKMRRRIWMLWTVPAISLVTCVAVFGYATFAEGWLGHRRGETLTILDQATHRATTIGWAAFYSPLTPRGGLRFGYETELTPQLSTGRG
;
A
#
# COMPACT_ATOMS: atom_id res chain seq x y z
N TRP A 1 14.41 11.18 14.65
CA TRP A 1 14.35 10.52 13.33
C TRP A 1 13.07 10.98 12.67
N GLY A 2 13.15 12.10 11.95
CA GLY A 2 11.99 12.70 11.30
C GLY A 2 11.57 11.81 10.14
N GLY A 3 10.38 11.22 10.23
CA GLY A 3 9.73 10.65 9.06
C GLY A 3 9.55 11.78 8.06
N HIS A 4 10.28 11.74 6.96
CA HIS A 4 10.00 12.61 5.83
C HIS A 4 8.67 12.12 5.24
N SER A 5 7.56 12.70 5.72
CA SER A 5 6.25 12.52 5.09
C SER A 5 6.40 12.90 3.63
N CYS A 6 6.15 11.97 2.71
CA CYS A 6 6.10 12.33 1.30
C CYS A 6 5.01 13.41 1.13
N PRO A 7 5.29 14.46 0.36
CA PRO A 7 4.29 15.50 0.13
C PRO A 7 3.10 14.93 -0.64
N ALA A 8 1.89 15.28 -0.22
CA ALA A 8 0.68 14.92 -0.97
C ALA A 8 0.73 15.59 -2.36
N GLY A 9 0.72 14.79 -3.41
CA GLY A 9 0.64 15.17 -4.81
C GLY A 9 -0.80 15.39 -5.28
N VAL A 10 -1.07 16.58 -5.81
CA VAL A 10 -2.39 16.95 -6.32
C VAL A 10 -2.29 17.26 -7.81
N LEU A 11 -3.08 16.58 -8.63
CA LEU A 11 -3.16 16.84 -10.07
C LEU A 11 -4.25 17.89 -10.36
N VAL A 12 -3.88 18.92 -11.11
CA VAL A 12 -4.73 20.07 -11.41
C VAL A 12 -4.90 20.19 -12.91
N SER A 13 -6.14 20.37 -13.36
CA SER A 13 -6.45 20.56 -14.77
C SER A 13 -5.79 21.83 -15.33
N ARG A 14 -5.64 21.87 -16.65
CA ARG A 14 -5.07 23.03 -17.35
C ARG A 14 -5.95 24.28 -17.30
N ASN A 15 -7.24 24.13 -17.01
CA ASN A 15 -8.24 25.21 -17.05
C ASN A 15 -8.46 25.85 -15.66
N VAL A 16 -8.03 25.17 -14.59
CA VAL A 16 -8.05 25.72 -13.23
C VAL A 16 -7.11 26.92 -13.12
N ASP A 17 -7.56 27.98 -12.43
CA ASP A 17 -6.78 29.22 -12.23
C ASP A 17 -5.41 28.93 -11.58
N GLN A 18 -4.37 29.60 -12.08
CA GLN A 18 -3.01 29.53 -11.53
C GLN A 18 -2.89 30.12 -10.13
N SER A 19 -3.85 30.95 -9.70
CA SER A 19 -3.95 31.43 -8.32
C SER A 19 -3.97 30.27 -7.31
N ILE A 20 -4.60 29.14 -7.65
CA ILE A 20 -4.63 27.93 -6.83
C ILE A 20 -3.22 27.39 -6.58
N ARG A 21 -2.35 27.34 -7.60
CA ARG A 21 -0.95 26.92 -7.42
C ARG A 21 -0.20 27.85 -6.48
N LYS A 22 -0.44 29.15 -6.55
CA LYS A 22 0.17 30.12 -5.63
C LYS A 22 -0.33 29.92 -4.20
N THR A 23 -1.62 29.62 -4.02
CA THR A 23 -2.22 29.38 -2.70
C THR A 23 -1.69 28.10 -2.06
N VAL A 24 -1.62 27.00 -2.83
CA VAL A 24 -1.11 25.71 -2.35
C VAL A 24 0.41 25.74 -2.17
N GLY A 25 1.15 26.28 -3.15
CA GLY A 25 2.61 26.28 -3.15
C GLY A 25 3.25 27.30 -2.22
N LYS A 26 2.57 28.40 -1.85
CA LYS A 26 3.12 29.40 -0.90
C LYS A 26 2.90 29.03 0.57
N ARG A 27 2.02 28.08 0.87
CA ARG A 27 1.73 27.70 2.24
C ARG A 27 2.20 26.28 2.50
N ASN A 28 3.33 26.17 3.18
CA ASN A 28 3.51 25.10 4.16
C ASN A 28 2.39 25.30 5.20
N ILE A 29 1.20 24.78 4.94
CA ILE A 29 0.10 24.84 5.91
C ILE A 29 0.53 23.92 7.05
N HIS A 30 1.11 24.51 8.11
CA HIS A 30 1.50 23.82 9.35
C HIS A 30 2.46 22.62 9.20
N GLY A 31 3.44 22.72 8.30
CA GLY A 31 4.42 21.63 8.07
C GLY A 31 4.00 20.59 7.03
N ASN A 32 2.84 20.78 6.40
CA ASN A 32 2.37 19.92 5.32
C ASN A 32 2.86 20.43 3.97
N ASN A 33 3.65 19.60 3.28
CA ASN A 33 4.15 19.87 1.95
C ASN A 33 3.15 19.26 0.94
N VAL A 34 2.46 20.09 0.15
CA VAL A 34 1.56 19.64 -0.91
C VAL A 34 2.19 20.01 -2.26
N GLN A 35 2.41 19.01 -3.11
CA GLN A 35 2.97 19.21 -4.43
C GLN A 35 1.87 19.29 -5.49
N VAL A 36 1.83 20.39 -6.23
CA VAL A 36 0.84 20.59 -7.29
C VAL A 36 1.42 20.23 -8.65
N TYR A 37 0.82 19.25 -9.29
CA TYR A 37 1.10 18.83 -10.66
C TYR A 37 0.04 19.41 -11.59
N ARG A 38 0.43 20.23 -12.56
CA ARG A 38 -0.52 20.74 -13.56
C ARG A 38 -0.50 19.86 -14.80
N SER A 39 -1.67 19.41 -15.24
CA SER A 39 -1.80 18.70 -16.50
C SER A 39 -1.50 19.64 -17.68
N GLN A 40 -0.67 19.18 -18.61
CA GLN A 40 -0.37 19.90 -19.86
C GLN A 40 -1.33 19.52 -20.99
N ILE A 41 -2.03 18.39 -20.85
CA ILE A 41 -2.98 17.87 -21.82
C ILE A 41 -4.40 18.30 -21.46
N SER A 42 -5.27 18.36 -22.47
CA SER A 42 -6.69 18.64 -22.25
C SER A 42 -7.35 17.49 -21.48
N VAL A 43 -8.39 17.80 -20.69
CA VAL A 43 -9.24 16.79 -20.04
C VAL A 43 -9.91 15.85 -21.06
N ALA A 44 -10.06 16.31 -22.31
CA ALA A 44 -10.47 15.49 -23.45
C ALA A 44 -9.55 14.30 -23.75
N GLN A 45 -8.29 14.34 -23.29
CA GLN A 45 -7.27 13.32 -23.53
C GLN A 45 -6.88 12.58 -22.25
N TRP A 46 -7.61 12.78 -21.16
CA TRP A 46 -7.33 12.11 -19.90
C TRP A 46 -7.62 10.59 -19.99
N SER A 47 -6.90 9.82 -19.20
CA SER A 47 -6.94 8.36 -19.20
C SER A 47 -8.32 7.81 -18.81
N SER A 48 -8.78 6.78 -19.51
CA SER A 48 -9.96 6.00 -19.10
C SER A 48 -9.64 4.90 -18.07
N ASN A 49 -8.38 4.78 -17.64
CA ASN A 49 -7.96 3.89 -16.57
C ASN A 49 -7.74 4.69 -15.28
N TRP A 50 -8.44 4.30 -14.21
CA TRP A 50 -8.42 5.00 -12.93
C TRP A 50 -7.06 4.94 -12.21
N LEU A 51 -6.27 3.88 -12.45
CA LEU A 51 -4.93 3.72 -11.88
C LEU A 51 -3.96 4.82 -12.32
N ALA A 52 -4.24 5.49 -13.45
CA ALA A 52 -3.45 6.65 -13.86
C ALA A 52 -3.53 7.81 -12.87
N TYR A 53 -4.60 7.87 -12.06
CA TYR A 53 -4.85 8.92 -11.07
C TYR A 53 -4.45 8.52 -9.65
N SER A 54 -4.26 7.23 -9.37
CA SER A 54 -4.05 6.71 -8.01
C SER A 54 -2.76 7.22 -7.35
N ARG A 55 -1.76 7.61 -8.17
CA ARG A 55 -0.54 8.30 -7.71
C ARG A 55 -0.76 9.70 -7.12
N TYR A 56 -1.97 10.25 -7.22
CA TYR A 56 -2.32 11.56 -6.70
C TYR A 56 -3.30 11.40 -5.54
N GLU A 57 -3.08 12.15 -4.47
CA GLU A 57 -3.95 12.22 -3.30
C GLU A 57 -5.21 13.06 -3.58
N GLY A 58 -5.17 13.89 -4.62
CA GLY A 58 -6.35 14.59 -5.10
C GLY A 58 -6.27 15.11 -6.52
N LEU A 59 -7.45 15.35 -7.08
CA LEU A 59 -7.68 15.92 -8.39
C LEU A 59 -8.42 17.26 -8.24
N ILE A 60 -7.97 18.29 -8.96
CA ILE A 60 -8.70 19.57 -9.07
C ILE A 60 -9.05 19.80 -10.53
N VAL A 61 -10.35 19.95 -10.80
CA VAL A 61 -10.92 20.19 -12.12
C VAL A 61 -11.94 21.31 -12.05
N THR A 62 -12.24 21.95 -13.17
CA THR A 62 -13.33 22.93 -13.24
C THR A 62 -14.66 22.26 -13.59
N GLY A 63 -15.78 22.92 -13.30
CA GLY A 63 -17.09 22.43 -13.74
C GLY A 63 -17.19 22.28 -15.27
N ARG A 64 -16.52 23.18 -16.01
CA ARG A 64 -16.37 23.08 -17.48
C ARG A 64 -15.56 21.86 -17.90
N ASP A 65 -14.47 21.56 -17.20
CA ASP A 65 -13.66 20.36 -17.48
C ASP A 65 -14.50 19.09 -17.36
N MET A 66 -15.35 19.03 -16.33
CA MET A 66 -16.24 17.89 -16.11
C MET A 66 -17.26 17.70 -17.25
N GLN A 67 -17.71 18.80 -17.89
CA GLN A 67 -18.62 18.75 -19.04
C GLN A 67 -17.90 18.36 -20.35
N GLU A 68 -16.65 18.80 -20.53
CA GLU A 68 -15.83 18.49 -21.71
C GLU A 68 -15.18 17.09 -21.63
N MET A 69 -15.21 16.45 -20.46
CA MET A 69 -14.55 15.18 -20.21
C MET A 69 -15.22 14.01 -20.96
N PRO A 70 -14.46 13.15 -21.65
CA PRO A 70 -15.01 11.96 -22.28
C PRO A 70 -15.61 11.02 -21.23
N PRO A 71 -16.65 10.24 -21.57
CA PRO A 71 -17.31 9.33 -20.63
C PRO A 71 -16.34 8.34 -19.95
N GLY A 72 -15.33 7.86 -20.68
CA GLY A 72 -14.32 6.94 -20.14
C GLY A 72 -13.42 7.59 -19.08
N ALA A 73 -12.99 8.83 -19.27
CA ALA A 73 -12.18 9.55 -18.29
C ALA A 73 -13.02 9.95 -17.07
N LEU A 74 -14.28 10.35 -17.27
CA LEU A 74 -15.20 10.63 -16.18
C LEU A 74 -15.47 9.39 -15.32
N ALA A 75 -15.69 8.23 -15.95
CA ALA A 75 -15.84 6.95 -15.26
C ALA A 75 -14.60 6.56 -14.45
N ALA A 76 -13.40 6.83 -15.00
CA ALA A 76 -12.13 6.56 -14.35
C ALA A 76 -11.87 7.47 -13.14
N ILE A 77 -12.18 8.76 -13.23
CA ILE A 77 -12.12 9.67 -12.07
C ILE A 77 -13.13 9.25 -11.01
N THR A 78 -14.35 8.89 -11.42
CA THR A 78 -15.38 8.38 -10.52
C THR A 78 -14.87 7.17 -9.75
N GLN A 79 -14.28 6.19 -10.44
CA GLN A 79 -13.69 5.00 -9.81
C GLN A 79 -12.52 5.34 -8.88
N TYR A 80 -11.67 6.28 -9.27
CA TYR A 80 -10.60 6.77 -8.40
C TYR A 80 -11.14 7.37 -7.08
N VAL A 81 -12.21 8.18 -7.15
CA VAL A 81 -12.86 8.71 -5.94
C VAL A 81 -13.52 7.59 -5.14
N GLU A 82 -14.23 6.66 -5.80
CA GLU A 82 -14.83 5.48 -5.15
C GLU A 82 -13.79 4.66 -4.37
N CYS A 83 -12.56 4.54 -4.89
CA CYS A 83 -11.44 3.83 -4.28
C CYS A 83 -10.74 4.58 -3.13
N GLY A 84 -11.17 5.80 -2.76
CA GLY A 84 -10.58 6.58 -1.67
C GLY A 84 -9.92 7.89 -2.09
N GLY A 85 -9.91 8.19 -3.39
CA GLY A 85 -9.35 9.42 -3.94
C GLY A 85 -10.15 10.68 -3.56
N SER A 86 -9.52 11.84 -3.76
CA SER A 86 -10.16 13.15 -3.58
C SER A 86 -10.44 13.84 -4.90
N LEU A 87 -11.66 14.35 -5.08
CA LEU A 87 -11.97 15.24 -6.20
C LEU A 87 -12.43 16.61 -5.69
N LEU A 88 -11.86 17.67 -6.25
CA LEU A 88 -12.30 19.05 -6.05
C LEU A 88 -12.74 19.62 -7.39
N ILE A 89 -13.99 20.04 -7.47
CA ILE A 89 -14.58 20.70 -8.64
C ILE A 89 -14.73 22.18 -8.31
N THR A 90 -14.17 23.05 -9.14
CA THR A 90 -14.25 24.52 -8.99
C THR A 90 -15.13 25.12 -10.07
N GLY A 91 -16.01 26.06 -9.71
CA GLY A 91 -16.92 26.73 -10.63
C GLY A 91 -18.29 26.06 -10.69
N GLY A 92 -19.31 26.79 -10.22
CA GLY A 92 -20.65 26.29 -9.89
C GLY A 92 -21.57 25.87 -11.04
N ASP A 93 -21.11 25.84 -12.29
CA ASP A 93 -21.94 25.45 -13.44
C ASP A 93 -21.98 23.93 -13.68
N TRP A 94 -21.34 23.14 -12.81
CA TRP A 94 -21.39 21.68 -12.88
C TRP A 94 -22.73 21.15 -12.38
N ARG A 95 -23.41 20.34 -13.19
CA ARG A 95 -24.60 19.58 -12.77
C ARG A 95 -24.17 18.20 -12.31
N GLU A 96 -24.40 17.90 -11.04
CA GLU A 96 -24.02 16.60 -10.48
C GLU A 96 -24.85 15.44 -11.10
N PRO A 97 -24.24 14.27 -11.34
CA PRO A 97 -24.97 13.07 -11.69
C PRO A 97 -25.91 12.62 -10.56
N ASP A 98 -27.07 12.05 -10.91
CA ASP A 98 -28.04 11.57 -9.92
C ASP A 98 -27.49 10.50 -8.97
N SER A 99 -26.50 9.72 -9.42
CA SER A 99 -25.82 8.72 -8.58
C SER A 99 -25.08 9.34 -7.39
N TRP A 100 -24.63 10.59 -7.49
CA TRP A 100 -23.82 11.24 -6.45
C TRP A 100 -24.67 11.88 -5.36
N ARG A 101 -25.96 12.13 -5.61
CA ARG A 101 -26.85 12.90 -4.72
C ARG A 101 -27.14 12.24 -3.36
N ARG A 102 -26.93 10.93 -3.22
CA ARG A 102 -27.38 10.15 -2.05
C ARG A 102 -26.61 10.42 -0.77
N HIS A 103 -25.37 10.90 -0.87
CA HIS A 103 -24.49 11.14 0.27
C HIS A 103 -23.93 12.56 0.23
N ARG A 104 -24.83 13.55 0.17
CA ARG A 104 -24.51 14.97 0.13
C ARG A 104 -24.58 15.57 1.54
N LEU A 105 -23.50 16.26 1.93
CA LEU A 105 -23.52 17.23 3.02
C LEU A 105 -23.47 18.63 2.42
N ASP A 106 -24.47 19.44 2.76
CA ASP A 106 -24.57 20.84 2.34
C ASP A 106 -24.03 21.72 3.45
N VAL A 107 -22.92 22.41 3.19
CA VAL A 107 -22.32 23.36 4.12
C VAL A 107 -22.13 24.66 3.34
N SER A 108 -22.84 25.71 3.73
CA SER A 108 -22.86 27.05 3.11
C SER A 108 -21.71 27.31 2.11
N ASP A 109 -22.06 27.37 0.82
CA ASP A 109 -21.19 27.63 -0.36
C ASP A 109 -20.25 26.48 -0.82
N GLU A 110 -20.38 25.30 -0.23
CA GLU A 110 -19.65 24.08 -0.59
C GLU A 110 -20.54 22.83 -0.52
N MET A 111 -20.46 21.98 -1.55
CA MET A 111 -21.17 20.70 -1.57
C MET A 111 -20.16 19.57 -1.43
N THR A 112 -20.32 18.72 -0.42
CA THR A 112 -19.48 17.52 -0.24
C THR A 112 -20.29 16.26 -0.54
N TYR A 113 -19.78 15.43 -1.42
CA TYR A 113 -20.34 14.14 -1.83
C TYR A 113 -19.43 13.01 -1.36
N PHE A 114 -19.95 12.03 -0.61
CA PHE A 114 -19.19 10.83 -0.26
C PHE A 114 -19.46 9.72 -1.27
N MET A 115 -18.40 9.19 -1.86
CA MET A 115 -18.48 8.23 -2.96
C MET A 115 -17.54 7.07 -2.65
N GLY A 116 -18.10 5.89 -2.38
CA GLY A 116 -17.31 4.75 -1.92
C GLY A 116 -16.49 5.10 -0.67
N PHE A 117 -15.17 4.98 -0.78
CA PHE A 117 -14.21 5.31 0.28
C PHE A 117 -13.69 6.75 0.22
N GLY A 118 -13.96 7.49 -0.87
CA GLY A 118 -13.49 8.85 -1.07
C GLY A 118 -14.61 9.88 -0.99
N GLN A 119 -14.30 11.09 -1.42
CA GLN A 119 -15.26 12.19 -1.45
C GLN A 119 -14.93 13.19 -2.57
N CYS A 120 -15.98 13.82 -3.09
CA CYS A 120 -15.93 14.88 -4.08
C CYS A 120 -16.47 16.17 -3.46
N ARG A 121 -15.73 17.27 -3.55
CA ARG A 121 -16.16 18.61 -3.12
C ARG A 121 -16.39 19.49 -4.32
N VAL A 122 -17.49 20.23 -4.31
CA VAL A 122 -17.84 21.21 -5.35
C VAL A 122 -17.88 22.58 -4.70
N LEU A 123 -17.08 23.49 -5.25
CA LEU A 123 -17.00 24.89 -4.87
C LEU A 123 -17.74 25.73 -5.90
N ASN A 124 -18.67 26.56 -5.45
CA ASN A 124 -19.35 27.51 -6.32
C ASN A 124 -18.38 28.56 -6.85
N ASP A 125 -17.46 29.02 -6.01
CA ASP A 125 -16.41 29.95 -6.39
C ASP A 125 -15.34 29.27 -7.27
N SER A 126 -14.93 29.98 -8.32
CA SER A 126 -13.85 29.57 -9.23
C SER A 126 -12.48 29.66 -8.55
N SER A 127 -12.36 30.45 -7.49
CA SER A 127 -11.17 30.58 -6.67
C SER A 127 -11.50 30.42 -5.19
N PRO A 128 -11.28 29.26 -4.55
CA PRO A 128 -11.44 29.15 -3.10
C PRO A 128 -10.60 30.24 -2.43
N SER A 129 -11.24 31.05 -1.59
CA SER A 129 -10.58 32.17 -0.93
C SER A 129 -9.27 31.69 -0.29
N ALA A 130 -8.16 32.26 -0.78
CA ALA A 130 -6.81 31.75 -0.52
C ALA A 130 -6.39 31.80 0.97
N GLY A 131 -7.28 32.26 1.87
CA GLY A 131 -7.06 32.51 3.29
C GLY A 131 -7.92 31.71 4.28
N GLY A 132 -8.98 31.02 3.84
CA GLY A 132 -10.05 30.54 4.74
C GLY A 132 -9.83 29.17 5.41
N ALA A 133 -10.67 28.87 6.41
CA ALA A 133 -10.79 27.55 7.03
C ALA A 133 -11.07 26.42 6.02
N GLN A 134 -11.72 26.76 4.91
CA GLN A 134 -12.01 25.88 3.78
C GLN A 134 -10.77 25.20 3.19
N TRP A 135 -9.69 25.94 2.95
CA TRP A 135 -8.44 25.35 2.44
C TRP A 135 -7.81 24.37 3.44
N ARG A 136 -7.96 24.62 4.75
CA ARG A 136 -7.46 23.68 5.76
C ARG A 136 -8.21 22.36 5.68
N GLN A 137 -9.54 22.41 5.52
CA GLN A 137 -10.38 21.22 5.38
C GLN A 137 -10.01 20.41 4.13
N ILE A 138 -9.78 21.09 2.99
CA ILE A 138 -9.32 20.43 1.74
C ILE A 138 -7.96 19.76 1.94
N THR A 139 -6.99 20.44 2.56
CA THR A 139 -5.68 19.80 2.80
C THR A 139 -5.75 18.65 3.79
N GLN A 140 -6.54 18.78 4.88
CA GLN A 140 -6.73 17.71 5.86
C GLN A 140 -7.35 16.49 5.20
N MET A 141 -8.30 16.70 4.29
CA MET A 141 -8.89 15.64 3.52
C MET A 141 -7.83 14.86 2.70
N TRP A 142 -6.98 15.55 1.93
CA TRP A 142 -5.94 14.87 1.13
C TRP A 142 -4.97 14.09 2.00
N GLN A 143 -4.66 14.61 3.19
CA GLN A 143 -3.84 13.89 4.15
C GLN A 143 -4.54 12.64 4.67
N GLN A 144 -5.81 12.75 5.08
CA GLN A 144 -6.57 11.59 5.56
C GLN A 144 -6.66 10.49 4.50
N ALA A 145 -6.80 10.85 3.22
CA ALA A 145 -6.76 9.90 2.12
C ALA A 145 -5.38 9.23 1.97
N HIS A 146 -4.29 9.96 2.23
CA HIS A 146 -2.90 9.46 2.09
C HIS A 146 -2.39 8.63 3.27
N GLN A 147 -2.80 8.97 4.50
CA GLN A 147 -2.24 8.41 5.75
C GLN A 147 -2.16 6.87 5.74
N PRO A 148 -3.24 6.12 5.41
CA PRO A 148 -3.21 4.66 5.45
C PRO A 148 -2.19 4.03 4.50
N PHE A 149 -1.84 4.73 3.42
CA PHE A 149 -0.98 4.24 2.35
C PHE A 149 0.48 4.68 2.48
N SER A 150 0.74 5.68 3.33
CA SER A 150 2.05 6.31 3.50
C SER A 150 2.93 5.65 4.57
N GLU A 151 2.33 4.87 5.47
CA GLU A 151 3.05 4.23 6.57
C GLU A 151 3.86 3.02 6.07
N HIS A 152 5.17 3.20 6.02
CA HIS A 152 6.10 2.11 5.74
C HIS A 152 6.56 1.52 7.07
N ARG A 153 5.98 0.39 7.45
CA ARG A 153 6.27 -0.27 8.74
C ARG A 153 7.46 -1.22 8.62
N GLY A 154 8.14 -1.48 9.73
CA GLY A 154 9.07 -2.60 9.84
C GLY A 154 8.33 -3.93 9.78
N ILE A 155 9.02 -5.01 9.41
CA ILE A 155 8.42 -6.35 9.27
C ILE A 155 7.80 -6.81 10.60
N ASP A 156 8.51 -6.61 11.71
CA ASP A 156 8.04 -6.99 13.05
C ASP A 156 6.78 -6.22 13.47
N ASP A 157 6.76 -4.90 13.26
CA ASP A 157 5.62 -4.06 13.61
C ASP A 157 4.40 -4.36 12.73
N ALA A 158 4.62 -4.62 11.44
CA ALA A 158 3.55 -5.03 10.52
C ALA A 158 2.92 -6.36 10.93
N ASN A 159 3.72 -7.37 11.30
CA ASN A 159 3.20 -8.66 11.76
C ASN A 159 2.54 -8.56 13.16
N ARG A 160 2.93 -7.59 14.00
CA ARG A 160 2.21 -7.35 15.27
C ARG A 160 0.83 -6.77 15.07
N LEU A 161 0.69 -5.80 14.15
CA LEU A 161 -0.60 -5.17 13.84
C LEU A 161 -1.52 -6.09 13.03
N PHE A 162 -0.93 -6.87 12.12
CA PHE A 162 -1.64 -7.78 11.24
C PHE A 162 -0.94 -9.15 11.19
N PRO A 163 -1.09 -9.99 12.24
CA PRO A 163 -0.34 -11.24 12.35
C PRO A 163 -0.72 -12.20 11.25
N VAL A 164 0.28 -12.54 10.42
CA VAL A 164 0.24 -13.57 9.39
C VAL A 164 0.82 -14.87 9.93
N ILE A 165 1.88 -14.75 10.75
CA ILE A 165 2.50 -15.85 11.48
C ILE A 165 2.55 -15.52 12.97
N GLU A 166 2.36 -16.54 13.80
CA GLU A 166 2.28 -16.40 15.26
C GLU A 166 3.62 -15.97 15.88
N ASP A 167 4.73 -16.44 15.32
CA ASP A 167 6.08 -16.07 15.75
C ASP A 167 6.98 -15.84 14.53
N LEU A 168 7.47 -14.60 14.39
CA LEU A 168 8.49 -14.25 13.38
C LEU A 168 9.91 -14.59 13.85
N GLN A 169 10.05 -15.09 15.09
CA GLN A 169 11.35 -15.45 15.65
C GLN A 169 11.88 -16.69 14.95
N ILE A 170 12.93 -16.52 14.14
CA ILE A 170 13.76 -17.62 13.67
C ILE A 170 14.16 -18.43 14.92
N PRO A 171 13.95 -19.76 14.95
CA PRO A 171 14.15 -20.57 16.16
C PRO A 171 15.64 -20.82 16.42
N VAL A 172 16.37 -19.74 16.71
CA VAL A 172 17.84 -19.68 16.83
C VAL A 172 18.34 -20.66 17.88
N ARG A 173 17.56 -20.87 18.95
CA ARG A 173 17.91 -21.78 20.05
C ARG A 173 17.96 -23.24 19.61
N GLY A 174 16.97 -23.69 18.82
CA GLY A 174 16.96 -25.06 18.33
C GLY A 174 18.00 -25.30 17.24
N LEU A 175 18.22 -24.32 16.34
CA LEU A 175 19.31 -24.40 15.37
C LEU A 175 20.68 -24.45 16.07
N PHE A 176 20.89 -23.60 17.09
CA PHE A 176 22.11 -23.59 17.88
C PHE A 176 22.36 -24.92 18.60
N LEU A 177 21.33 -25.48 19.26
CA LEU A 177 21.42 -26.80 19.88
C LEU A 177 21.76 -27.90 18.87
N LEU A 178 21.17 -27.85 17.68
CA LEU A 178 21.42 -28.82 16.62
C LEU A 178 22.87 -28.72 16.10
N ILE A 179 23.37 -27.51 15.87
CA ILE A 179 24.78 -27.27 15.50
C ILE A 179 25.72 -27.73 16.61
N LEU A 180 25.40 -27.45 17.89
CA LEU A 180 26.22 -27.85 19.03
C LEU A 180 26.30 -29.38 19.16
N LEU A 181 25.16 -30.06 19.10
CA LEU A 181 25.07 -31.52 19.15
C LEU A 181 25.87 -32.14 18.01
N PHE A 182 25.85 -31.48 16.85
CA PHE A 182 26.61 -31.90 15.69
C PHE A 182 28.12 -31.71 15.82
N ALA A 183 28.57 -30.56 16.32
CA ALA A 183 29.99 -30.28 16.58
C ALA A 183 30.57 -31.29 17.58
N VAL A 184 29.79 -31.66 18.61
CA VAL A 184 30.15 -32.72 19.57
C VAL A 184 30.18 -34.09 18.90
N GLY A 185 29.25 -34.37 17.98
CA GLY A 185 29.21 -35.60 17.19
C GLY A 185 30.45 -35.79 16.32
N ILE A 186 30.83 -34.79 15.52
CA ILE A 186 32.01 -34.84 14.64
C ILE A 186 33.31 -34.87 15.44
N GLY A 187 33.41 -34.05 16.49
CA GLY A 187 34.65 -33.88 17.23
C GLY A 187 34.89 -35.01 18.24
N PRO A 188 34.52 -34.81 19.51
CA PRO A 188 34.88 -35.73 20.59
C PRO A 188 34.31 -37.14 20.39
N VAL A 189 33.04 -37.26 19.95
CA VAL A 189 32.39 -38.58 19.88
C VAL A 189 33.00 -39.45 18.79
N ASN A 190 33.11 -38.94 17.56
CA ASN A 190 33.70 -39.69 16.44
C ASN A 190 35.16 -40.08 16.71
N LEU A 191 35.96 -39.17 17.29
CA LEU A 191 37.36 -39.44 17.63
C LEU A 191 37.52 -40.51 18.72
N ILE A 192 36.72 -40.46 19.79
CA ILE A 192 36.78 -41.44 20.89
C ILE A 192 36.37 -42.83 20.39
N VAL A 193 35.30 -42.92 19.59
CA VAL A 193 34.81 -44.19 19.03
C VAL A 193 35.84 -44.80 18.08
N LEU A 194 36.43 -44.02 17.18
CA LEU A 194 37.47 -44.51 16.26
C LEU A 194 38.77 -44.88 16.99
N ALA A 195 39.15 -44.12 18.02
CA ALA A 195 40.29 -44.45 18.87
C ALA A 195 40.10 -45.81 19.55
N LYS A 196 38.88 -46.11 20.01
CA LYS A 196 38.54 -47.42 20.59
C LYS A 196 38.53 -48.56 19.57
N MET A 197 38.19 -48.31 18.30
CA MET A 197 38.10 -49.33 17.25
C MET A 197 39.40 -49.59 16.46
N ARG A 198 40.51 -48.87 16.71
CA ARG A 198 41.83 -49.00 16.04
C ARG A 198 41.83 -48.97 14.49
N ARG A 199 40.72 -48.67 13.83
CA ARG A 199 40.58 -48.61 12.36
C ARG A 199 40.61 -47.17 11.87
N ARG A 200 41.80 -46.56 11.80
CA ARG A 200 41.98 -45.15 11.38
C ARG A 200 41.51 -44.86 9.94
N ILE A 201 41.53 -45.85 9.04
CA ILE A 201 41.11 -45.69 7.63
C ILE A 201 39.60 -45.46 7.49
N TRP A 202 38.78 -45.83 8.49
CA TRP A 202 37.33 -45.62 8.46
C TRP A 202 36.92 -44.13 8.52
N MET A 203 37.83 -43.20 8.82
CA MET A 203 37.57 -41.76 8.75
C MET A 203 37.08 -41.31 7.36
N LEU A 204 37.51 -41.99 6.30
CA LEU A 204 37.08 -41.69 4.92
C LEU A 204 35.57 -41.85 4.70
N TRP A 205 34.90 -42.70 5.49
CA TRP A 205 33.46 -42.94 5.37
C TRP A 205 32.64 -42.29 6.48
N THR A 206 33.19 -42.15 7.69
CA THR A 206 32.44 -41.55 8.80
C THR A 206 32.20 -40.07 8.60
N VAL A 207 33.17 -39.33 8.07
CA VAL A 207 32.99 -37.88 7.83
C VAL A 207 31.87 -37.60 6.82
N PRO A 208 31.82 -38.24 5.63
CA PRO A 208 30.70 -38.08 4.68
C PRO A 208 29.36 -38.57 5.23
N ALA A 209 29.34 -39.68 5.98
CA ALA A 209 28.09 -40.20 6.56
C ALA A 209 27.52 -39.24 7.61
N ILE A 210 28.39 -38.69 8.47
CA ILE A 210 27.99 -37.73 9.50
C ILE A 210 27.50 -36.43 8.87
N SER A 211 28.17 -35.91 7.83
CA SER A 211 27.72 -34.70 7.13
C SER A 211 26.36 -34.88 6.45
N LEU A 212 26.12 -36.04 5.81
CA LEU A 212 24.82 -36.36 5.21
C LEU A 212 23.71 -36.38 6.26
N VAL A 213 23.95 -37.03 7.41
CA VAL A 213 22.98 -37.10 8.51
C VAL A 213 22.65 -35.70 9.03
N THR A 214 23.62 -34.81 9.17
CA THR A 214 23.33 -33.42 9.58
C THR A 214 22.61 -32.61 8.54
N CYS A 215 22.94 -32.75 7.26
CA CYS A 215 22.18 -32.05 6.22
C CYS A 215 20.70 -32.44 6.32
N VAL A 216 20.41 -33.74 6.49
CA VAL A 216 19.05 -34.24 6.69
C VAL A 216 18.45 -33.71 8.00
N ALA A 217 19.20 -33.66 9.10
CA ALA A 217 18.71 -33.17 10.39
C ALA A 217 18.41 -31.67 10.38
N VAL A 218 19.31 -30.83 9.84
CA VAL A 218 19.10 -29.39 9.69
C VAL A 218 17.90 -29.13 8.77
N PHE A 219 17.86 -29.80 7.62
CA PHE A 219 16.76 -29.67 6.67
C PHE A 219 15.43 -30.10 7.31
N GLY A 220 15.40 -31.25 7.97
CA GLY A 220 14.22 -31.74 8.69
C GLY A 220 13.77 -30.75 9.76
N TYR A 221 14.69 -30.27 10.60
CA TYR A 221 14.37 -29.28 11.62
C TYR A 221 13.82 -27.98 11.03
N ALA A 222 14.44 -27.43 9.98
CA ALA A 222 13.95 -26.22 9.32
C ALA A 222 12.54 -26.44 8.74
N THR A 223 12.30 -27.59 8.10
CA THR A 223 10.99 -27.91 7.50
C THR A 223 9.89 -28.08 8.56
N PHE A 224 10.22 -28.67 9.72
CA PHE A 224 9.27 -28.84 10.82
C PHE A 224 9.02 -27.55 11.62
N ALA A 225 10.06 -26.71 11.78
CA ALA A 225 9.96 -25.49 12.58
C ALA A 225 9.35 -24.32 11.80
N GLU A 226 9.69 -24.14 10.52
CA GLU A 226 9.12 -23.07 9.67
C GLU A 226 7.82 -23.51 8.98
N GLY A 227 7.61 -24.83 8.87
CA GLY A 227 6.49 -25.39 8.13
C GLY A 227 6.69 -25.34 6.61
N TRP A 228 5.86 -26.11 5.89
CA TRP A 228 5.93 -26.19 4.42
C TRP A 228 4.91 -25.28 3.70
N LEU A 229 3.95 -24.74 4.45
CA LEU A 229 2.80 -24.03 3.92
C LEU A 229 3.00 -22.52 3.98
N GLY A 230 2.70 -21.85 2.86
CA GLY A 230 2.60 -20.39 2.85
C GLY A 230 1.37 -19.94 3.64
N HIS A 231 1.56 -18.93 4.48
CA HIS A 231 0.51 -18.29 5.25
C HIS A 231 0.01 -17.05 4.50
N ARG A 232 -1.31 -16.90 4.42
CA ARG A 232 -1.95 -15.71 3.85
C ARG A 232 -3.01 -15.22 4.82
N ARG A 233 -3.07 -13.90 5.01
CA ARG A 233 -4.17 -13.25 5.73
C ARG A 233 -4.66 -12.06 4.90
N GLY A 234 -5.97 -11.90 4.85
CA GLY A 234 -6.60 -10.77 4.18
C GLY A 234 -7.80 -10.27 4.98
N GLU A 235 -7.88 -8.97 5.17
CA GLU A 235 -9.05 -8.29 5.74
C GLU A 235 -9.50 -7.22 4.77
N THR A 236 -10.77 -7.26 4.38
CA THR A 236 -11.31 -6.42 3.31
C THR A 236 -12.65 -5.85 3.71
N LEU A 237 -12.88 -4.59 3.36
CA LEU A 237 -14.16 -3.92 3.43
C LEU A 237 -14.63 -3.63 2.00
N THR A 238 -15.87 -4.00 1.70
CA THR A 238 -16.47 -3.80 0.38
C THR A 238 -17.72 -2.96 0.49
N ILE A 239 -17.77 -1.85 -0.25
CA ILE A 239 -18.95 -1.01 -0.40
C ILE A 239 -19.65 -1.41 -1.70
N LEU A 240 -20.95 -1.71 -1.60
CA LEU A 240 -21.80 -2.05 -2.73
C LEU A 240 -22.70 -0.85 -3.04
N ASP A 241 -22.52 -0.24 -4.22
CA ASP A 241 -23.42 0.79 -4.72
C ASP A 241 -24.38 0.18 -5.75
N GLN A 242 -25.64 0.06 -5.34
CA GLN A 242 -26.71 -0.49 -6.18
C GLN A 242 -27.11 0.44 -7.34
N ALA A 243 -26.95 1.75 -7.24
CA ALA A 243 -27.35 2.66 -8.34
C ALA A 243 -26.41 2.53 -9.53
N THR A 244 -25.12 2.49 -9.25
CA THR A 244 -24.08 2.38 -10.28
C THR A 244 -23.74 0.94 -10.61
N HIS A 245 -24.31 -0.03 -9.87
CA HIS A 245 -23.99 -1.47 -9.94
C HIS A 245 -22.50 -1.74 -9.78
N ARG A 246 -21.84 -0.99 -8.87
CA ARG A 246 -20.41 -1.09 -8.60
C ARG A 246 -20.15 -1.65 -7.21
N ALA A 247 -19.03 -2.34 -7.08
CA ALA A 247 -18.50 -2.83 -5.83
C ALA A 247 -17.06 -2.35 -5.69
N THR A 248 -16.80 -1.57 -4.64
CA THR A 248 -15.45 -1.09 -4.35
C THR A 248 -14.93 -1.77 -3.11
N THR A 249 -13.71 -2.31 -3.18
CA THR A 249 -13.09 -3.05 -2.08
C THR A 249 -11.77 -2.40 -1.70
N ILE A 250 -11.61 -2.13 -0.42
CA ILE A 250 -10.33 -1.78 0.20
C ILE A 250 -9.95 -2.88 1.18
N GLY A 251 -8.68 -3.17 1.33
CA GLY A 251 -8.26 -4.15 2.31
C GLY A 251 -6.76 -4.30 2.43
N TRP A 252 -6.37 -5.03 3.46
CA TRP A 252 -5.00 -5.41 3.71
C TRP A 252 -4.84 -6.88 3.37
N ALA A 253 -3.77 -7.18 2.63
CA ALA A 253 -3.39 -8.54 2.29
C ALA A 253 -1.92 -8.72 2.65
N ALA A 254 -1.64 -9.77 3.41
CA ALA A 254 -0.31 -10.09 3.86
C ALA A 254 -0.01 -11.56 3.58
N PHE A 255 1.20 -11.80 3.08
CA PHE A 255 1.65 -13.08 2.56
C PHE A 255 3.00 -13.40 3.15
N TYR A 256 3.14 -14.63 3.66
CA TYR A 256 4.39 -15.19 4.12
C TYR A 256 4.58 -16.57 3.51
N SER A 257 5.71 -16.83 2.87
CA SER A 257 5.99 -18.14 2.29
C SER A 257 7.49 -18.44 2.40
N PRO A 258 7.91 -19.49 3.12
CA PRO A 258 9.31 -19.90 3.22
C PRO A 258 9.90 -20.28 1.86
N LEU A 259 9.06 -20.82 0.96
CA LEU A 259 9.42 -21.14 -0.42
C LEU A 259 8.71 -20.19 -1.38
N THR A 260 9.47 -19.52 -2.24
CA THR A 260 8.89 -18.59 -3.23
C THR A 260 7.96 -19.34 -4.19
N PRO A 261 6.66 -18.99 -4.26
CA PRO A 261 5.74 -19.66 -5.18
C PRO A 261 6.16 -19.43 -6.64
N ARG A 262 6.23 -20.50 -7.43
CA ARG A 262 6.64 -20.44 -8.85
C ARG A 262 5.80 -19.48 -9.71
N GLY A 263 4.55 -19.21 -9.33
CA GLY A 263 3.60 -18.39 -10.09
C GLY A 263 3.53 -16.90 -9.69
N GLY A 264 4.26 -16.50 -8.64
CA GLY A 264 4.19 -15.15 -8.08
C GLY A 264 2.82 -14.77 -7.52
N LEU A 265 2.67 -13.51 -7.11
CA LEU A 265 1.38 -12.92 -6.77
C LEU A 265 0.72 -12.36 -8.03
N ARG A 266 -0.58 -12.63 -8.21
CA ARG A 266 -1.37 -12.14 -9.35
C ARG A 266 -2.52 -11.31 -8.81
N PHE A 267 -2.69 -10.12 -9.36
CA PHE A 267 -3.75 -9.19 -9.02
C PHE A 267 -4.45 -8.74 -10.31
N GLY A 268 -5.70 -8.28 -10.18
CA GLY A 268 -6.44 -7.76 -11.32
C GLY A 268 -5.81 -6.47 -11.86
N TYR A 269 -6.01 -6.19 -13.14
CA TYR A 269 -5.56 -4.94 -13.77
C TYR A 269 -6.29 -3.69 -13.24
N GLU A 270 -7.35 -3.88 -12.47
CA GLU A 270 -8.15 -2.84 -11.83
C GLU A 270 -7.82 -2.69 -10.34
N THR A 271 -6.72 -3.29 -9.87
CA THR A 271 -6.33 -3.29 -8.46
C THR A 271 -5.07 -2.45 -8.25
N GLU A 272 -5.18 -1.41 -7.43
CA GLU A 272 -4.01 -0.71 -6.91
C GLU A 272 -3.37 -1.51 -5.77
N LEU A 273 -2.04 -1.55 -5.75
CA LEU A 273 -1.27 -2.21 -4.70
C LEU A 273 -0.26 -1.22 -4.14
N THR A 274 -0.41 -0.91 -2.86
CA THR A 274 0.54 -0.06 -2.15
C THR A 274 1.31 -0.90 -1.12
N PRO A 275 2.63 -1.06 -1.26
CA PRO A 275 3.43 -1.80 -0.30
C PRO A 275 3.42 -1.08 1.05
N GLN A 276 3.12 -1.81 2.12
CA GLN A 276 3.07 -1.28 3.50
C GLN A 276 4.34 -1.54 4.29
N LEU A 277 5.29 -2.30 3.72
CA LEU A 277 6.56 -2.63 4.34
C LEU A 277 7.65 -1.70 3.80
N SER A 278 8.46 -1.12 4.70
CA SER A 278 9.71 -0.53 4.28
C SER A 278 10.64 -1.66 3.82
N THR A 279 10.92 -1.75 2.52
CA THR A 279 12.09 -2.50 2.06
C THR A 279 13.32 -1.67 2.42
N GLY A 280 13.71 -1.74 3.69
CA GLY A 280 15.05 -1.34 4.11
C GLY A 280 16.04 -2.21 3.36
N ARG A 281 16.65 -1.66 2.31
CA ARG A 281 18.04 -2.03 2.02
C ARG A 281 18.83 -1.46 3.19
N GLY A 282 19.36 -2.36 4.03
CA GLY A 282 20.41 -2.02 5.00
C GLY A 282 21.64 -1.45 4.30
#